data_AF-A0A0Q5ME85-F1
#
_entry.id   AF-A0A0Q5ME85-F1
#
_cell.length_a   1.000
_cell.length_b   1.000
_cell.length_c   1.000
_cell.angle_alpha   90.00
_cell.angle_beta   90.00
_cell.angle_gamma   90.00
#
_symmetry.space_group_name_H-M   'P 1'
#
loop_
_entity.id
_entity.type
_entity.pdbx_description
1 polymer ?
#
loop_
_entity_poly.entity_id
_entity_poly.type
_entity_poly.pdbx_seq_one_letter_code
_entity_poly.pdbx_strand_id
1 'polypeptide(L)'
;MNSTPNTMTPGQLLELFASPNDLRRQLRKPWREGDHVFAANGHWVVRVPLAEVDRPDLIPDPTGMPVGARFALADWSQLKPMGLLEHAICDTCDGAGRVFQKTCESCKGQGEFTHFGQQYECQLCDASGYAQHIGTAAHPTDAQCDCCRGTGFELNGLVMHITPFRGAWFQKAYLARLSRLPGIEFGVKPTRPYDPEVVGTFRFDGGDGLLMPCRAPHESEA
;
A
#
# COMPACT_ATOMS: atom_id res chain seq x y z
N MET A 1 12.21 11.86 -28.06
CA MET A 1 12.78 10.56 -27.59
C MET A 1 11.79 10.02 -26.59
N ASN A 2 10.98 9.04 -26.99
CA ASN A 2 9.94 8.47 -26.15
C ASN A 2 10.60 7.51 -25.16
N SER A 3 10.75 7.95 -23.91
CA SER A 3 11.12 7.08 -22.80
C SER A 3 10.02 6.03 -22.64
N THR A 4 10.37 4.77 -22.89
CA THR A 4 9.54 3.61 -22.53
C THR A 4 9.16 3.74 -21.05
N PRO A 5 7.89 3.56 -20.66
CA PRO A 5 7.55 3.51 -19.24
C PRO A 5 8.32 2.35 -18.61
N ASN A 6 9.19 2.64 -17.66
CA ASN A 6 9.95 1.65 -16.90
C ASN A 6 8.96 0.59 -16.39
N THR A 7 8.99 -0.59 -16.99
CA THR A 7 8.19 -1.73 -16.53
C THR A 7 8.81 -2.18 -15.23
N MET A 8 8.12 -1.95 -14.12
CA MET A 8 8.57 -2.34 -12.78
C MET A 8 8.74 -3.86 -12.73
N THR A 9 9.85 -4.36 -12.18
CA THR A 9 10.03 -5.81 -12.03
C THR A 9 9.05 -6.36 -10.99
N PRO A 10 8.68 -7.66 -11.03
CA PRO A 10 7.82 -8.27 -10.01
C PRO A 10 8.34 -8.06 -8.59
N GLY A 11 9.67 -8.10 -8.39
CA GLY A 11 10.30 -7.81 -7.11
C GLY A 11 10.12 -6.35 -6.66
N GLN A 12 10.22 -5.37 -7.56
CA GLN A 12 9.98 -3.96 -7.24
C GLN A 12 8.50 -3.68 -6.98
N LEU A 13 7.61 -4.37 -7.69
CA LEU A 13 6.16 -4.28 -7.51
C LEU A 13 5.74 -4.73 -6.10
N LEU A 14 6.30 -5.83 -5.59
CA LEU A 14 6.02 -6.33 -4.24
C LEU A 14 6.36 -5.31 -3.14
N GLU A 15 7.41 -4.51 -3.31
CA GLU A 15 7.78 -3.45 -2.36
C GLU A 15 6.69 -2.36 -2.25
N LEU A 16 5.80 -2.23 -3.25
CA LEU A 16 4.64 -1.32 -3.18
C LEU A 16 3.52 -1.84 -2.28
N PHE A 17 3.48 -3.14 -1.99
CA PHE A 17 2.46 -3.78 -1.18
C PHE A 17 2.92 -4.09 0.25
N ALA A 18 4.22 -4.06 0.51
CA ALA A 18 4.79 -4.16 1.84
C ALA A 18 4.55 -2.87 2.67
N SER A 19 4.64 -2.98 3.99
CA SER A 19 4.58 -1.83 4.90
C SER A 19 5.87 -1.71 5.71
N PRO A 20 6.89 -0.98 5.19
CA PRO A 20 8.24 -0.94 5.77
C PRO A 20 8.30 -0.45 7.22
N ASN A 21 7.30 0.34 7.64
CA ASN A 21 7.19 0.90 9.00
C ASN A 21 6.26 0.08 9.92
N ASP A 22 5.73 -1.07 9.48
CA ASP A 22 4.82 -1.87 10.29
C ASP A 22 5.49 -2.41 11.56
N LEU A 23 4.78 -2.44 12.68
CA LEU A 23 5.30 -3.03 13.92
C LEU A 23 5.57 -4.54 13.76
N ARG A 24 4.80 -5.21 12.90
CA ARG A 24 4.95 -6.60 12.50
C ARG A 24 6.11 -6.71 11.53
N ARG A 25 7.29 -7.10 12.02
CA ARG A 25 8.55 -7.18 11.25
C ARG A 25 8.40 -7.93 9.92
N GLN A 26 7.55 -8.94 9.87
CA GLN A 26 7.29 -9.76 8.69
C GLN A 26 6.59 -9.01 7.55
N LEU A 27 5.86 -7.93 7.84
CA LEU A 27 5.15 -7.14 6.81
C LEU A 27 6.03 -6.03 6.21
N ARG A 28 7.23 -5.84 6.75
CA ARG A 28 8.13 -4.74 6.35
C ARG A 28 8.78 -4.95 5.00
N LYS A 29 8.87 -6.20 4.56
CA LYS A 29 9.53 -6.59 3.31
C LYS A 29 8.81 -7.78 2.71
N PRO A 30 8.96 -8.01 1.40
CA PRO A 30 8.52 -9.25 0.80
C PRO A 30 9.19 -10.46 1.45
N TRP A 31 8.46 -11.58 1.53
CA TRP A 31 8.95 -12.83 2.11
C TRP A 31 8.61 -14.02 1.21
N ARG A 32 9.34 -15.12 1.38
CA ARG A 32 9.10 -16.36 0.63
C ARG A 32 8.21 -17.32 1.42
N GLU A 33 7.25 -17.93 0.74
CA GLU A 33 6.47 -19.06 1.24
C GLU A 33 6.18 -20.03 0.08
N GLY A 34 6.74 -21.23 0.14
CA GLY A 34 6.65 -22.21 -0.95
C GLY A 34 7.25 -21.69 -2.27
N ASP A 35 6.44 -21.77 -3.33
CA ASP A 35 6.78 -21.37 -4.70
C ASP A 35 6.39 -19.92 -5.03
N HIS A 36 6.05 -19.13 -4.01
CA HIS A 36 5.63 -17.74 -4.17
C HIS A 36 6.41 -16.79 -3.26
N VAL A 37 6.42 -15.52 -3.66
CA VAL A 37 6.89 -14.39 -2.85
C VAL A 37 5.69 -13.53 -2.53
N PHE A 38 5.54 -13.16 -1.26
CA PHE A 38 4.40 -12.43 -0.74
C PHE A 38 4.82 -11.05 -0.24
N ALA A 39 3.89 -10.10 -0.30
CA ALA A 39 4.00 -8.79 0.34
C ALA A 39 2.62 -8.35 0.87
N ALA A 40 2.60 -7.70 2.03
CA ALA A 40 1.35 -7.32 2.69
C ALA A 40 1.53 -6.09 3.59
N ASN A 41 0.42 -5.37 3.84
CA ASN A 41 0.35 -4.25 4.78
C ASN A 41 -0.67 -4.51 5.92
N GLY A 42 -1.12 -5.75 6.05
CA GLY A 42 -2.15 -6.17 7.02
C GLY A 42 -3.60 -5.89 6.60
N HIS A 43 -3.82 -5.25 5.45
CA HIS A 43 -5.14 -5.04 4.84
C HIS A 43 -5.26 -5.74 3.49
N TRP A 44 -4.17 -5.83 2.74
CA TRP A 44 -4.03 -6.72 1.59
C TRP A 44 -2.86 -7.67 1.78
N VAL A 45 -2.85 -8.71 0.95
CA VAL A 45 -1.66 -9.49 0.63
C VAL A 45 -1.63 -9.73 -0.87
N VAL A 46 -0.45 -9.60 -1.47
CA VAL A 46 -0.17 -9.94 -2.87
C VAL A 46 0.87 -11.04 -2.90
N ARG A 47 0.78 -11.92 -3.90
CA ARG A 47 1.82 -12.89 -4.21
C ARG A 47 2.17 -12.88 -5.70
N VAL A 48 3.39 -13.31 -5.98
CA VAL A 48 3.92 -13.56 -7.32
C VAL A 48 4.68 -14.88 -7.33
N PRO A 49 4.78 -15.58 -8.47
CA PRO A 49 5.60 -16.78 -8.58
C PRO A 49 7.06 -16.49 -8.26
N LEU A 50 7.70 -17.34 -7.45
CA LEU A 50 9.10 -17.19 -7.07
C LEU A 50 10.05 -17.15 -8.28
N ALA A 51 9.72 -17.91 -9.33
CA ALA A 51 10.49 -17.95 -10.58
C ALA A 51 10.55 -16.58 -11.31
N GLU A 52 9.65 -15.66 -10.99
CA GLU A 52 9.59 -14.31 -11.58
C GLU A 52 10.30 -13.25 -10.73
N VAL A 53 10.88 -13.64 -9.58
CA VAL A 53 11.54 -12.72 -8.65
C VAL A 53 13.03 -13.03 -8.53
N ASP A 54 13.85 -12.12 -9.04
CA ASP A 54 15.30 -12.17 -8.85
C ASP A 54 15.70 -11.45 -7.54
N ARG A 55 15.49 -12.10 -6.40
CA ARG A 55 15.82 -11.57 -5.06
C ARG A 55 16.42 -12.65 -4.15
N PRO A 56 17.75 -12.69 -3.96
CA PRO A 56 18.40 -13.67 -3.09
C PRO A 56 18.21 -13.38 -1.59
N ASP A 57 17.77 -12.17 -1.22
CA ASP A 57 17.59 -11.71 0.15
C ASP A 57 16.22 -12.07 0.77
N LEU A 58 15.37 -12.81 0.04
CA LEU A 58 14.06 -13.23 0.52
C LEU A 58 14.19 -14.24 1.66
N ILE A 59 13.74 -13.83 2.84
CA ILE A 59 13.65 -14.69 4.01
C ILE A 59 12.32 -15.46 4.03
N PRO A 60 12.29 -16.70 4.53
CA PRO A 60 11.03 -17.41 4.82
C PRO A 60 10.16 -16.63 5.81
N ASP A 61 8.83 -16.84 5.78
CA ASP A 61 7.90 -16.24 6.75
C ASP A 61 8.39 -16.48 8.19
N PRO A 62 8.73 -15.42 8.96
CA PRO A 62 9.22 -15.58 10.32
C PRO A 62 8.11 -15.87 11.33
N THR A 63 6.83 -15.85 10.94
CA THR A 63 5.69 -16.04 11.86
C THR A 63 5.04 -17.42 11.80
N GLY A 64 5.30 -18.20 10.75
CA GLY A 64 4.72 -19.54 10.56
C GLY A 64 3.21 -19.53 10.33
N MET A 65 2.62 -18.38 9.98
CA MET A 65 1.21 -18.30 9.61
C MET A 65 1.14 -18.52 8.09
N PRO A 66 0.63 -19.66 7.60
CA PRO A 66 0.67 -19.98 6.18
C PRO A 66 -0.32 -19.10 5.41
N VAL A 67 0.11 -17.91 4.99
CA VAL A 67 -0.74 -16.98 4.24
C VAL A 67 -1.10 -17.62 2.89
N GLY A 68 -0.24 -18.46 2.35
CA GLY A 68 -0.53 -19.29 1.17
C GLY A 68 -1.78 -20.15 1.31
N ALA A 69 -2.11 -20.64 2.52
CA ALA A 69 -3.34 -21.40 2.76
C ALA A 69 -4.61 -20.56 2.51
N ARG A 70 -4.56 -19.25 2.75
CA ARG A 70 -5.70 -18.35 2.46
C ARG A 70 -5.95 -18.23 0.96
N PHE A 71 -4.91 -18.24 0.13
CA PHE A 71 -5.05 -18.22 -1.33
C PHE A 71 -5.63 -19.52 -1.88
N ALA A 72 -5.33 -20.66 -1.25
CA ALA A 72 -5.90 -21.97 -1.60
C ALA A 72 -7.40 -22.07 -1.27
N LEU A 73 -7.86 -21.38 -0.23
CA LEU A 73 -9.27 -21.32 0.18
C LEU A 73 -10.06 -20.24 -0.56
N ALA A 74 -9.38 -19.28 -1.18
CA ALA A 74 -10.00 -18.15 -1.85
C ALA A 74 -10.76 -18.57 -3.11
N ASP A 75 -11.89 -17.91 -3.37
CA ASP A 75 -12.70 -18.15 -4.56
C ASP A 75 -12.32 -17.20 -5.68
N TRP A 76 -11.75 -17.77 -6.74
CA TRP A 76 -11.28 -17.05 -7.92
C TRP A 76 -12.31 -17.04 -9.07
N SER A 77 -13.46 -17.69 -8.90
CA SER A 77 -14.48 -17.83 -9.96
C SER A 77 -15.24 -16.54 -10.26
N GLN A 78 -15.21 -15.57 -9.34
CA GLN A 78 -15.96 -14.32 -9.42
C GLN A 78 -15.15 -13.14 -9.96
N LEU A 79 -13.92 -13.37 -10.42
CA LEU A 79 -13.08 -12.34 -11.02
C LEU A 79 -13.79 -11.74 -12.24
N LYS A 80 -13.89 -10.40 -12.24
CA LYS A 80 -14.31 -9.63 -13.42
C LYS A 80 -13.50 -8.33 -13.46
N PRO A 81 -13.28 -7.75 -14.66
CA PRO A 81 -12.59 -6.48 -14.81
C PRO A 81 -13.08 -5.42 -13.83
N MET A 82 -12.15 -4.72 -13.19
CA MET A 82 -12.45 -3.64 -12.27
C MET A 82 -12.22 -2.30 -12.98
N GLY A 83 -13.27 -1.48 -13.06
CA GLY A 83 -13.14 -0.11 -13.55
C GLY A 83 -12.39 0.78 -12.56
N LEU A 84 -11.85 1.90 -13.05
CA LEU A 84 -11.20 2.91 -12.22
C LEU A 84 -12.17 3.44 -11.16
N LEU A 85 -11.74 3.48 -9.90
CA LEU A 85 -12.51 4.05 -8.80
C LEU A 85 -11.88 5.36 -8.33
N GLU A 86 -12.74 6.38 -8.24
CA GLU A 86 -12.37 7.71 -7.74
C GLU A 86 -12.34 7.74 -6.22
N HIS A 87 -11.27 8.34 -5.68
CA HIS A 87 -11.11 8.66 -4.27
C HIS A 87 -10.14 9.82 -4.15
N ALA A 88 -10.28 10.62 -3.10
CA ALA A 88 -9.41 11.77 -2.87
C ALA A 88 -7.95 11.31 -2.74
N ILE A 89 -7.04 11.99 -3.42
CA ILE A 89 -5.61 11.72 -3.35
C ILE A 89 -5.06 12.25 -2.03
N CYS A 90 -4.03 11.60 -1.50
CA CYS A 90 -3.40 12.04 -0.27
C CYS A 90 -2.53 13.28 -0.52
N ASP A 91 -2.92 14.41 0.05
CA ASP A 91 -2.20 15.70 -0.06
C ASP A 91 -0.72 15.59 0.34
N THR A 92 -0.41 14.80 1.38
CA THR A 92 0.96 14.65 1.89
C THR A 92 1.94 14.02 0.88
N CYS A 93 1.43 13.19 -0.04
CA CYS A 93 2.26 12.48 -1.03
C CYS A 93 1.79 12.68 -2.47
N ASP A 94 0.83 13.57 -2.70
CA ASP A 94 0.23 13.87 -4.00
C ASP A 94 -0.13 12.62 -4.82
N GLY A 95 -0.80 11.66 -4.17
CA GLY A 95 -1.19 10.42 -4.85
C GLY A 95 -0.10 9.36 -5.00
N ALA A 96 1.17 9.68 -4.73
CA ALA A 96 2.30 8.77 -4.98
C ALA A 96 2.34 7.58 -4.00
N GLY A 97 1.83 7.77 -2.78
CA GLY A 97 1.93 6.79 -1.70
C GLY A 97 3.33 6.69 -1.07
N ARG A 98 4.29 7.50 -1.53
CA ARG A 98 5.66 7.50 -1.03
C ARG A 98 6.12 8.92 -0.78
N VAL A 99 7.03 9.07 0.17
CA VAL A 99 7.67 10.34 0.52
C VAL A 99 9.14 10.06 0.80
N PHE A 100 10.02 11.03 0.56
CA PHE A 100 11.38 11.00 1.08
C PHE A 100 11.69 12.29 1.82
N GLN A 101 12.58 12.17 2.78
CA GLN A 101 13.10 13.32 3.50
C GLN A 101 14.44 13.71 2.89
N LYS A 102 14.57 14.99 2.52
CA LYS A 102 15.85 15.61 2.19
C LYS A 102 16.25 16.50 3.35
N THR A 103 17.54 16.54 3.65
CA THR A 103 18.07 17.55 4.57
C THR A 103 17.61 18.94 4.11
N CYS A 104 17.00 19.71 5.02
CA CYS A 104 16.55 21.06 4.71
C CYS A 104 17.75 21.94 4.42
N GLU A 105 17.80 22.52 3.22
CA GLU A 105 18.94 23.34 2.76
C GLU A 105 19.06 24.65 3.55
N SER A 106 17.94 25.16 4.08
CA SER A 106 17.89 26.43 4.81
C SER A 106 18.50 26.33 6.22
N CYS A 107 18.23 25.25 6.95
CA CYS A 107 18.81 25.02 8.28
C CYS A 107 19.93 23.97 8.28
N LYS A 108 20.32 23.45 7.11
CA LYS A 108 21.36 22.42 6.94
C LYS A 108 21.16 21.21 7.86
N GLY A 109 19.91 20.77 8.02
CA GLY A 109 19.59 19.61 8.84
C GLY A 109 19.45 19.86 10.33
N GLN A 110 19.69 21.09 10.80
CA GLN A 110 19.68 21.40 12.23
C GLN A 110 18.26 21.64 12.78
N GLY A 111 17.29 21.90 11.90
CA GLY A 111 15.94 22.32 12.33
C GLY A 111 15.86 23.78 12.76
N GLU A 112 17.00 24.40 13.00
CA GLU A 112 17.13 25.77 13.48
C GLU A 112 18.28 26.49 12.78
N PHE A 113 18.28 27.81 12.84
CA PHE A 113 19.39 28.62 12.35
C PHE A 113 19.57 29.87 13.20
N THR A 114 20.79 30.41 13.21
CA THR A 114 21.10 31.64 13.93
C THR A 114 21.10 32.84 12.98
N HIS A 115 20.38 33.89 13.35
CA HIS A 115 20.38 35.18 12.65
C HIS A 115 20.50 36.32 13.67
N PHE A 116 21.45 37.24 13.47
CA PHE A 116 21.76 38.32 14.44
C PHE A 116 21.95 37.87 15.91
N GLY A 117 22.54 36.70 16.12
CA GLY A 117 22.79 36.15 17.47
C GLY A 117 21.55 35.57 18.17
N GLN A 118 20.41 35.51 17.48
CA GLN A 118 19.20 34.83 17.96
C GLN A 118 18.98 33.52 17.19
N GLN A 119 18.46 32.51 17.88
CA GLN A 119 18.13 31.21 17.33
C GLN A 119 16.67 31.21 16.87
N TYR A 120 16.43 30.73 15.65
CA TYR A 120 15.11 30.65 15.06
C TYR A 120 14.84 29.22 14.61
N GLU A 121 13.61 28.76 14.81
CA GLU A 121 13.13 27.53 14.22
C GLU A 121 12.98 27.70 12.70
N CYS A 122 13.43 26.70 11.95
CA CYS A 122 13.34 26.70 10.51
C CYS A 122 11.92 26.35 10.07
N GLN A 123 11.13 27.37 9.71
CA GLN A 123 9.74 27.20 9.27
C GLN A 123 9.60 26.35 8.00
N LEU A 124 10.60 26.35 7.12
CA LEU A 124 10.57 25.54 5.90
C LEU A 124 10.57 24.03 6.16
N CYS A 125 11.08 23.59 7.32
CA CYS A 125 11.07 22.19 7.71
C CYS A 125 10.32 21.96 9.03
N ASP A 126 9.59 22.96 9.52
CA ASP A 126 8.91 22.95 10.82
C ASP A 126 9.79 22.39 11.95
N ALA A 127 11.00 22.98 12.08
CA ALA A 127 12.03 22.59 13.04
C ALA A 127 12.58 21.15 12.95
N SER A 128 12.13 20.32 12.01
CA SER A 128 12.57 18.93 11.90
C SER A 128 14.01 18.77 11.39
N GLY A 129 14.51 19.77 10.66
CA GLY A 129 15.76 19.67 9.90
C GLY A 129 15.61 19.02 8.53
N TYR A 130 14.42 18.52 8.18
CA TYR A 130 14.18 17.80 6.93
C TYR A 130 13.00 18.38 6.15
N ALA A 131 13.21 18.61 4.85
CA ALA A 131 12.12 18.92 3.93
C ALA A 131 11.53 17.60 3.42
N GLN A 132 10.21 17.43 3.55
CA GLN A 132 9.51 16.29 3.00
C GLN A 132 9.20 16.52 1.52
N HIS A 133 9.52 15.54 0.69
CA HIS A 133 9.29 15.57 -0.75
C HIS A 133 8.46 14.36 -1.18
N ILE A 134 7.73 14.51 -2.30
CA ILE A 134 6.97 13.42 -2.91
C ILE A 134 7.95 12.36 -3.42
N GLY A 135 7.76 11.13 -2.95
CA GLY A 135 8.56 9.98 -3.37
C GLY A 135 8.22 9.57 -4.80
N THR A 136 9.24 9.19 -5.55
CA THR A 136 9.08 8.48 -6.83
C THR A 136 9.74 7.13 -6.66
N ALA A 137 9.13 6.05 -7.17
CA ALA A 137 9.61 4.67 -6.97
C ALA A 137 11.09 4.41 -7.37
N ALA A 138 11.77 5.38 -7.97
CA ALA A 138 13.18 5.38 -8.32
C ALA A 138 14.14 5.86 -7.22
N HIS A 139 13.69 6.52 -6.13
CA HIS A 139 14.61 7.06 -5.13
C HIS A 139 14.93 6.04 -4.02
N PRO A 140 16.21 5.78 -3.72
CA PRO A 140 16.61 4.72 -2.77
C PRO A 140 16.22 5.01 -1.31
N THR A 141 15.87 6.26 -0.97
CA THR A 141 15.44 6.67 0.37
C THR A 141 13.94 6.90 0.49
N ASP A 142 13.16 6.48 -0.52
CA ASP A 142 11.71 6.61 -0.49
C ASP A 142 11.09 5.75 0.61
N ALA A 143 10.47 6.40 1.59
CA ALA A 143 9.62 5.78 2.58
C ALA A 143 8.17 5.70 2.10
N GLN A 144 7.43 4.75 2.65
CA GLN A 144 5.98 4.73 2.51
C GLN A 144 5.38 5.99 3.16
N CYS A 145 4.40 6.63 2.52
CA CYS A 145 3.69 7.74 3.13
C CYS A 145 2.83 7.21 4.29
N ASP A 146 3.13 7.64 5.51
CA ASP A 146 2.42 7.19 6.72
C ASP A 146 0.96 7.68 6.76
N CYS A 147 0.66 8.87 6.20
CA CYS A 147 -0.70 9.43 6.17
C CYS A 147 -1.69 8.58 5.36
N CYS A 148 -1.23 7.98 4.25
CA CYS A 148 -2.07 7.14 3.39
C CYS A 148 -1.68 5.66 3.41
N ARG A 149 -0.75 5.26 4.29
CA ARG A 149 -0.18 3.90 4.38
C ARG A 149 0.19 3.32 3.02
N GLY A 150 0.81 4.13 2.18
CA GLY A 150 1.26 3.72 0.85
C GLY A 150 0.21 3.65 -0.25
N THR A 151 -1.06 3.91 0.05
CA THR A 151 -2.13 3.83 -0.96
C THR A 151 -2.06 4.97 -1.96
N GLY A 152 -1.56 6.14 -1.55
CA GLY A 152 -1.68 7.40 -2.29
C GLY A 152 -3.05 8.07 -2.14
N PHE A 153 -3.97 7.48 -1.36
CA PHE A 153 -5.34 7.94 -1.22
C PHE A 153 -5.62 8.38 0.21
N GLU A 154 -6.49 9.36 0.39
CA GLU A 154 -6.88 9.81 1.72
C GLU A 154 -7.43 8.64 2.55
N LEU A 155 -6.73 8.34 3.65
CA LEU A 155 -7.22 7.49 4.73
C LEU A 155 -7.78 8.30 5.90
N ASN A 156 -7.53 9.61 5.91
CA ASN A 156 -7.79 10.49 7.05
C ASN A 156 -9.22 11.01 7.02
N GLY A 157 -9.95 10.68 8.09
CA GLY A 157 -11.26 11.21 8.45
C GLY A 157 -11.64 10.62 9.81
N LEU A 158 -12.52 11.30 10.56
CA LEU A 158 -13.12 10.75 11.80
C LEU A 158 -13.95 9.48 11.52
N VAL A 159 -14.24 9.20 10.25
CA VAL A 159 -15.05 8.08 9.79
C VAL A 159 -14.22 7.25 8.81
N MET A 160 -14.19 5.93 9.00
CA MET A 160 -13.61 5.03 7.99
C MET A 160 -14.42 5.12 6.70
N HIS A 161 -13.80 5.59 5.62
CA HIS A 161 -14.42 5.61 4.29
C HIS A 161 -14.53 4.20 3.72
N ILE A 162 -15.60 3.50 4.08
CA ILE A 162 -15.97 2.19 3.54
C ILE A 162 -17.05 2.34 2.48
N THR A 163 -17.06 1.44 1.49
CA THR A 163 -18.05 1.46 0.41
C THR A 163 -18.46 0.03 0.06
N PRO A 164 -19.75 -0.22 -0.28
CA PRO A 164 -20.16 -1.52 -0.75
C PRO A 164 -19.60 -1.73 -2.16
N PHE A 165 -18.87 -2.82 -2.37
CA PHE A 165 -18.35 -3.22 -3.67
C PHE A 165 -18.60 -4.71 -3.87
N ARG A 166 -19.40 -5.04 -4.89
CA ARG A 166 -19.74 -6.42 -5.28
C ARG A 166 -20.26 -7.30 -4.12
N GLY A 167 -21.06 -6.71 -3.22
CA GLY A 167 -21.72 -7.43 -2.14
C GLY A 167 -20.96 -7.52 -0.81
N ALA A 168 -19.77 -6.92 -0.71
CA ALA A 168 -19.05 -6.75 0.56
C ALA A 168 -18.60 -5.30 0.75
N TRP A 169 -18.24 -4.95 1.99
CA TRP A 169 -17.76 -3.61 2.33
C TRP A 169 -16.23 -3.61 2.35
N PHE A 170 -15.62 -2.58 1.77
CA PHE A 170 -14.17 -2.41 1.76
C PHE A 170 -13.79 -0.96 2.01
N GLN A 171 -12.57 -0.74 2.48
CA GLN A 171 -12.02 0.60 2.56
C GLN A 171 -11.78 1.14 1.14
N LYS A 172 -12.38 2.30 0.86
CA LYS A 172 -12.44 2.90 -0.49
C LYS A 172 -11.05 3.22 -1.04
N ALA A 173 -10.12 3.68 -0.20
CA ALA A 173 -8.73 3.96 -0.57
C ALA A 173 -8.00 2.73 -1.15
N TYR A 174 -8.20 1.53 -0.57
CA TYR A 174 -7.60 0.31 -1.10
C TYR A 174 -8.22 -0.12 -2.42
N LEU A 175 -9.55 -0.04 -2.56
CA LEU A 175 -10.21 -0.31 -3.84
C LEU A 175 -9.74 0.68 -4.93
N ALA A 176 -9.61 1.96 -4.59
CA ALA A 176 -9.10 2.98 -5.51
C ALA A 176 -7.65 2.68 -5.93
N ARG A 177 -6.79 2.25 -5.01
CA ARG A 177 -5.42 1.82 -5.31
C ARG A 177 -5.40 0.60 -6.24
N LEU A 178 -6.16 -0.45 -5.92
CA LEU A 178 -6.21 -1.67 -6.74
C LEU A 178 -6.78 -1.40 -8.15
N SER A 179 -7.78 -0.52 -8.28
CA SER A 179 -8.38 -0.16 -9.58
C SER A 179 -7.41 0.47 -10.59
N ARG A 180 -6.22 0.88 -10.14
CA ARG A 180 -5.16 1.45 -10.97
C ARG A 180 -4.09 0.44 -11.38
N LEU A 181 -4.18 -0.81 -10.91
CA LEU A 181 -3.27 -1.87 -11.33
C LEU A 181 -3.59 -2.27 -12.78
N PRO A 182 -2.59 -2.49 -13.63
CA PRO A 182 -2.82 -2.92 -15.01
C PRO A 182 -3.51 -4.29 -15.04
N GLY A 183 -4.48 -4.48 -15.94
CA GLY A 183 -5.18 -5.76 -16.09
C GLY A 183 -6.03 -6.18 -14.87
N ILE A 184 -6.36 -5.26 -13.96
CA ILE A 184 -7.04 -5.60 -12.71
C ILE A 184 -8.41 -6.25 -12.91
N GLU A 185 -8.55 -7.43 -12.32
CA GLU A 185 -9.80 -8.11 -12.06
C GLU A 185 -10.00 -8.23 -10.55
N PHE A 186 -11.24 -8.05 -10.10
CA PHE A 186 -11.61 -8.19 -8.69
C PHE A 186 -12.76 -9.18 -8.57
N GLY A 187 -12.86 -9.87 -7.45
CA GLY A 187 -13.88 -10.87 -7.18
C GLY A 187 -14.26 -10.84 -5.71
N VAL A 188 -15.53 -11.09 -5.43
CA VAL A 188 -16.03 -11.28 -4.07
C VAL A 188 -16.95 -12.48 -4.13
N LYS A 189 -16.71 -13.45 -3.26
CA LYS A 189 -17.68 -14.53 -3.08
C LYS A 189 -18.85 -13.96 -2.27
N PRO A 190 -20.07 -13.92 -2.83
CA PRO A 190 -21.24 -13.56 -2.04
C PRO A 190 -21.45 -14.67 -1.01
N THR A 191 -21.24 -14.34 0.26
CA THR A 191 -21.66 -15.17 1.38
C THR A 191 -22.76 -14.43 2.13
N ARG A 192 -23.29 -15.07 3.16
CA ARG A 192 -24.39 -14.52 3.97
C ARG A 192 -24.04 -13.12 4.48
N PRO A 193 -25.03 -12.28 4.82
CA PRO A 193 -24.77 -11.04 5.56
C PRO A 193 -23.94 -11.40 6.80
N TYR A 194 -22.72 -10.84 6.91
CA TYR A 194 -21.76 -11.04 8.00
C TYR A 194 -20.98 -12.35 8.05
N ASP A 195 -20.34 -12.76 6.95
CA ASP A 195 -19.29 -13.78 7.02
C ASP A 195 -17.89 -13.10 7.13
N PRO A 196 -17.22 -13.22 8.30
CA PRO A 196 -15.88 -12.65 8.51
C PRO A 196 -14.79 -13.33 7.67
N GLU A 197 -15.09 -14.43 6.99
CA GLU A 197 -14.17 -15.13 6.09
C GLU A 197 -14.28 -14.63 4.63
N VAL A 198 -15.16 -13.67 4.33
CA VAL A 198 -15.18 -13.03 3.00
C VAL A 198 -13.85 -12.36 2.77
N VAL A 199 -13.25 -12.61 1.62
CA VAL A 199 -12.08 -11.88 1.15
C VAL A 199 -12.38 -11.40 -0.26
N GLY A 200 -11.91 -10.19 -0.57
CA GLY A 200 -11.85 -9.75 -1.96
C GLY A 200 -10.68 -10.44 -2.64
N THR A 201 -10.92 -11.24 -3.68
CA THR A 201 -9.86 -11.77 -4.54
C THR A 201 -9.55 -10.78 -5.64
N PHE A 202 -8.29 -10.65 -6.02
CA PHE A 202 -7.93 -9.84 -7.18
C PHE A 202 -6.74 -10.42 -7.94
N ARG A 203 -6.70 -10.15 -9.24
CA ARG A 203 -5.61 -10.53 -10.15
C ARG A 203 -5.28 -9.33 -11.01
N PHE A 204 -4.01 -9.14 -11.33
CA PHE A 204 -3.55 -8.04 -12.17
C PHE A 204 -2.26 -8.44 -12.89
N ASP A 205 -1.78 -7.58 -13.79
CA ASP A 205 -0.53 -7.80 -14.51
C ASP A 205 0.63 -7.66 -13.51
N GLY A 206 1.14 -8.80 -13.05
CA GLY A 206 2.21 -8.87 -12.06
C GLY A 206 1.81 -9.54 -10.75
N GLY A 207 0.63 -10.16 -10.64
CA GLY A 207 0.34 -11.07 -9.53
C GLY A 207 -1.14 -11.27 -9.21
N ASP A 208 -1.37 -11.92 -8.07
CA ASP A 208 -2.70 -12.06 -7.48
C ASP A 208 -2.67 -11.74 -5.98
N GLY A 209 -3.83 -11.41 -5.43
CA GLY A 209 -3.90 -10.95 -4.05
C GLY A 209 -5.28 -11.08 -3.42
N LEU A 210 -5.28 -10.84 -2.12
CA LEU A 210 -6.46 -10.84 -1.27
C LEU A 210 -6.58 -9.47 -0.59
N LEU A 211 -7.80 -8.94 -0.51
CA LEU A 211 -8.16 -7.72 0.21
C LEU A 211 -9.10 -8.06 1.36
N MET A 212 -8.76 -7.60 2.55
CA MET A 212 -9.58 -7.76 3.75
C MET A 212 -10.85 -6.90 3.66
N PRO A 213 -12.04 -7.47 3.93
CA PRO A 213 -13.27 -6.69 3.97
C PRO A 213 -13.35 -5.87 5.27
N CYS A 214 -14.24 -4.89 5.26
CA CYS A 214 -14.67 -4.16 6.44
C CYS A 214 -16.01 -4.71 6.93
N ARG A 215 -16.33 -4.44 8.19
CA ARG A 215 -17.69 -4.66 8.71
C ARG A 215 -18.63 -3.63 8.06
N ALA A 216 -19.85 -4.05 7.75
CA ALA A 216 -20.89 -3.14 7.29
C ALA A 216 -21.16 -2.06 8.36
N PRO A 217 -21.48 -0.81 7.95
CA PRO A 217 -21.91 0.20 8.90
C PRO A 217 -23.22 -0.25 9.56
N HIS A 218 -23.42 0.12 10.82
CA HIS A 218 -24.70 -0.10 11.49
C HIS A 218 -25.78 0.78 10.84
N GLU A 219 -27.01 0.26 10.69
CA GLU A 219 -28.15 0.93 10.01
C GLU A 219 -28.54 2.30 10.58
N SER A 220 -27.95 2.74 11.69
CA SER A 220 -28.20 4.06 12.29
C SER A 220 -27.40 5.22 11.67
N GLU A 221 -26.56 4.97 10.66
CA GLU A 221 -25.67 5.99 10.05
C GLU A 221 -25.75 6.07 8.51
N ALA A 222 -26.84 5.57 7.91
CA ALA A 222 -27.10 5.65 6.46
C ALA A 222 -27.94 6.87 6.07
#